data_AF-E8KDC7-F1
#
_entry.id   AF-E8KDC7-F1
#
_cell.length_a   1.000
_cell.length_b   1.000
_cell.length_c   1.000
_cell.angle_alpha   90.00
_cell.angle_beta   90.00
_cell.angle_gamma   90.00
#
_symmetry.space_group_name_H-M   'P 1'
#
loop_
_entity.id
_entity.type
_entity.pdbx_description
1 polymer ?
#
loop_
_entity_poly.entity_id
_entity_poly.type
_entity_poly.pdbx_seq_one_letter_code
_entity_poly.pdbx_strand_id
1 'polypeptide(L)'
;MKKKPIYLWVLLILSALCSAYSLLGVLVPIPKIDHLPTIKGVSAEYNKQMVAYTIKIAEHNHSLFNVILIVLSAVLVTAALVYLVRDNIQLANYIYIGYIFLAIIGTIYNFLGVQQGLALFTDPTIRMGAGIGANGVIIVFIIINIVFLALVFYNMWRQQKELAEASEE
;
A
#
# COMPACT_ATOMS: atom_id res chain seq x y z
N MET A 1 -3.36 -23.45 -27.05
CA MET A 1 -2.57 -23.55 -25.79
C MET A 1 -3.03 -22.46 -24.83
N LYS A 2 -3.43 -22.80 -23.59
CA LYS A 2 -3.88 -21.82 -22.59
C LYS A 2 -2.67 -20.95 -22.17
N LYS A 3 -2.69 -19.65 -22.48
CA LYS A 3 -1.60 -18.74 -22.10
C LYS A 3 -1.51 -18.68 -20.57
N LYS A 4 -0.31 -18.87 -20.02
CA LYS A 4 -0.09 -18.74 -18.57
C LYS A 4 -0.38 -17.29 -18.15
N PRO A 5 -1.07 -17.04 -17.03
CA PRO A 5 -1.40 -15.69 -16.55
C PRO A 5 -0.16 -15.02 -15.92
N ILE A 6 0.91 -14.82 -16.70
CA ILE A 6 2.19 -14.27 -16.22
C ILE A 6 1.99 -12.88 -15.61
N TYR A 7 1.10 -12.06 -16.19
CA TYR A 7 0.76 -10.74 -15.64
C TYR A 7 0.31 -10.85 -14.18
N LEU A 8 -0.60 -11.79 -13.87
CA LEU A 8 -1.19 -11.90 -12.53
C LEU A 8 -0.15 -12.41 -11.52
N TRP A 9 0.75 -13.30 -11.94
CA TRP A 9 1.89 -13.73 -11.13
C TRP A 9 2.78 -12.57 -10.72
N VAL A 10 3.21 -11.73 -11.67
CA VAL A 10 4.08 -10.59 -11.40
C VAL A 10 3.40 -9.60 -10.44
N LEU A 11 2.14 -9.26 -10.73
CA LEU A 11 1.34 -8.33 -9.95
C LEU A 11 1.11 -8.81 -8.52
N LEU A 12 0.78 -10.09 -8.32
CA LEU A 12 0.56 -10.67 -7.00
C LEU A 12 1.85 -10.80 -6.19
N ILE A 13 2.98 -11.14 -6.81
CA ILE A 13 4.26 -11.23 -6.10
C ILE A 13 4.68 -9.85 -5.56
N LEU A 14 4.61 -8.81 -6.39
CA LEU A 14 4.91 -7.44 -5.95
C LEU A 14 3.98 -7.01 -4.81
N SER A 15 2.69 -7.31 -4.93
CA SER A 15 1.68 -7.03 -3.91
C SER A 15 1.88 -7.82 -2.62
N ALA A 16 2.34 -9.06 -2.71
CA ALA A 16 2.64 -9.91 -1.56
C ALA A 16 3.84 -9.38 -0.79
N LEU A 17 4.89 -8.93 -1.50
CA LEU A 17 6.06 -8.29 -0.87
C LEU A 17 5.67 -7.03 -0.12
N CYS A 18 4.85 -6.17 -0.73
CA CYS A 18 4.33 -4.97 -0.06
C CYS A 18 3.47 -5.33 1.17
N SER A 19 2.58 -6.31 1.04
CA SER A 19 1.71 -6.75 2.15
C SER A 19 2.52 -7.35 3.30
N ALA A 20 3.53 -8.16 2.99
CA ALA A 20 4.44 -8.73 3.99
C ALA A 20 5.22 -7.63 4.71
N TYR A 21 5.76 -6.64 3.97
CA TYR A 21 6.45 -5.50 4.57
C TYR A 21 5.53 -4.71 5.52
N SER A 22 4.29 -4.43 5.12
CA SER A 22 3.31 -3.75 5.96
C SER A 22 2.95 -4.55 7.22
N LEU A 23 2.82 -5.87 7.12
CA LEU A 23 2.58 -6.75 8.28
C LEU A 23 3.73 -6.69 9.28
N LEU A 24 4.98 -6.70 8.79
CA LEU A 24 6.14 -6.53 9.66
C LEU A 24 6.10 -5.17 10.39
N GLY A 25 5.64 -4.12 9.72
CA GLY A 25 5.45 -2.80 10.32
C GLY A 25 4.47 -2.78 11.50
N VAL A 26 3.42 -3.61 11.47
CA VAL A 26 2.45 -3.73 12.58
C VAL A 26 3.07 -4.40 13.82
N LEU A 27 4.12 -5.19 13.64
CA LEU A 27 4.81 -5.87 14.75
C LEU A 27 5.84 -4.97 15.45
N VAL A 28 6.20 -3.84 14.84
CA VAL A 28 7.18 -2.90 15.41
C VAL A 28 6.47 -2.01 16.43
N PRO A 29 6.86 -2.02 17.72
CA PRO A 29 6.17 -1.23 18.72
C PRO A 29 6.30 0.28 18.47
N ILE A 30 5.30 1.04 18.91
CA ILE A 30 5.34 2.51 18.88
C ILE A 30 6.58 2.98 19.66
N PRO A 31 7.47 3.80 19.06
CA PRO A 31 8.67 4.27 19.73
C PRO A 31 8.32 5.19 20.90
N LYS A 32 9.08 5.09 21.99
CA LYS A 32 8.99 6.04 23.11
C LYS A 32 9.88 7.25 22.84
N ILE A 33 9.50 8.40 23.40
CA ILE A 33 10.22 9.68 23.26
C ILE A 33 11.73 9.52 23.53
N ASP A 34 12.08 8.83 24.62
CA ASP A 34 13.46 8.68 25.09
C ASP A 34 14.34 7.78 24.19
N HIS A 35 13.73 7.08 23.22
CA HIS A 35 14.43 6.19 22.29
C HIS A 35 14.68 6.85 20.92
N LEU A 36 14.16 8.06 20.69
CA LEU A 36 14.31 8.75 19.41
C LEU A 36 15.56 9.64 19.44
N PRO A 37 16.47 9.49 18.45
CA PRO A 37 17.70 10.26 18.42
C PRO A 37 17.42 11.73 18.12
N THR A 38 18.17 12.62 18.75
CA THR A 38 18.21 14.04 18.38
C THR A 38 19.17 14.26 17.22
N ILE A 39 18.74 15.08 16.27
CA ILE A 39 19.55 15.49 15.14
C ILE A 39 20.48 16.61 15.62
N LYS A 40 21.80 16.40 15.50
CA LYS A 40 22.81 17.40 15.83
C LYS A 40 22.78 18.55 14.80
N GLY A 41 22.97 19.78 15.26
CA GLY A 41 23.04 20.96 14.38
C GLY A 41 21.68 21.58 14.01
N VAL A 42 20.58 21.11 14.58
CA VAL A 42 19.25 21.72 14.43
C VAL A 42 18.69 22.16 15.79
N SER A 43 17.69 23.05 15.75
CA SER A 43 17.10 23.62 16.97
C SER A 43 16.44 22.56 17.86
N ALA A 44 16.41 22.82 19.17
CA ALA A 44 15.71 21.96 20.13
C ALA A 44 14.22 21.83 19.81
N GLU A 45 13.60 22.91 19.35
CA GLU A 45 12.19 22.92 18.94
C GLU A 45 11.95 22.03 17.72
N TYR A 46 12.82 22.09 16.70
CA TYR A 46 12.71 21.20 15.55
C TYR A 46 12.85 19.72 15.94
N ASN A 47 13.82 19.40 16.80
CA ASN A 47 13.98 18.04 17.32
C ASN A 47 12.70 17.56 18.05
N LYS A 48 12.09 18.42 18.87
CA LYS A 48 10.82 18.11 19.56
C LYS A 48 9.68 17.86 18.58
N GLN A 49 9.55 18.69 17.54
CA GLN A 49 8.52 18.52 16.50
C GLN A 49 8.74 17.25 15.67
N MET A 50 9.98 16.90 15.34
CA MET A 50 10.31 15.65 14.66
C MET A 50 9.96 14.42 15.49
N VAL A 51 10.27 14.43 16.79
CA VAL A 51 9.87 13.36 17.71
C VAL A 51 8.36 13.22 17.77
N ALA A 52 7.64 14.33 17.93
CA ALA A 52 6.18 14.34 17.95
C ALA A 52 5.58 13.83 16.62
N TYR A 53 6.16 14.24 15.48
CA TYR A 53 5.80 13.74 14.16
C TYR A 53 5.98 12.22 14.06
N THR A 54 7.16 11.70 14.41
CA THR A 54 7.44 10.26 14.32
C THR A 54 6.48 9.44 15.19
N ILE A 55 6.21 9.88 16.42
CA ILE A 55 5.24 9.22 17.30
C ILE A 55 3.84 9.28 16.69
N LYS A 56 3.41 10.44 16.19
CA LYS A 56 2.09 10.61 15.59
C LYS A 56 1.87 9.70 14.37
N ILE A 57 2.88 9.56 13.52
CA ILE A 57 2.83 8.65 12.37
C ILE A 57 2.80 7.18 12.85
N ALA A 58 3.59 6.83 13.86
CA ALA A 58 3.58 5.49 14.42
C ALA A 58 2.22 5.13 15.05
N GLU A 59 1.60 6.04 15.80
CA GLU A 59 0.24 5.88 16.34
C GLU A 59 -0.80 5.70 15.23
N HIS A 60 -0.73 6.51 14.16
CA HIS A 60 -1.62 6.38 13.02
C HIS A 60 -1.49 5.01 12.35
N ASN A 61 -0.26 4.55 12.13
CA ASN A 61 0.02 3.24 11.54
C ASN A 61 -0.45 2.08 12.43
N HIS A 62 -0.47 2.27 13.75
CA HIS A 62 -0.97 1.31 14.73
C HIS A 62 -2.45 1.45 15.05
N SER A 63 -3.15 2.40 14.42
CA SER A 63 -4.58 2.55 14.61
C SER A 63 -5.31 1.26 14.20
N LEU A 64 -6.36 0.92 14.94
CA LEU A 64 -7.16 -0.29 14.67
C LEU A 64 -7.60 -0.35 13.21
N PHE A 65 -8.00 0.79 12.64
CA PHE A 65 -8.41 0.88 11.25
C PHE A 65 -7.28 0.51 10.28
N ASN A 66 -6.09 1.08 10.44
CA ASN A 66 -4.95 0.76 9.57
C ASN A 66 -4.53 -0.72 9.70
N VAL A 67 -4.51 -1.25 10.92
CA VAL A 67 -4.18 -2.67 11.17
C VAL A 67 -5.19 -3.58 10.47
N ILE A 68 -6.48 -3.28 10.53
CA ILE A 68 -7.52 -4.02 9.81
C ILE A 68 -7.26 -3.98 8.30
N LEU A 69 -6.94 -2.80 7.74
CA LEU A 69 -6.62 -2.68 6.30
C LEU A 69 -5.43 -3.55 5.91
N ILE A 70 -4.34 -3.52 6.69
CA ILE A 70 -3.14 -4.32 6.43
C ILE A 70 -3.44 -5.82 6.46
N VAL A 71 -4.15 -6.29 7.49
CA VAL A 71 -4.50 -7.70 7.65
C VAL A 71 -5.43 -8.15 6.52
N LEU A 72 -6.46 -7.38 6.18
CA LEU A 72 -7.36 -7.68 5.07
C LEU A 72 -6.63 -7.71 3.73
N SER A 73 -5.72 -6.76 3.49
CA SER A 73 -4.87 -6.75 2.29
C SER A 73 -4.04 -8.03 2.18
N ALA A 74 -3.38 -8.46 3.27
CA ALA A 74 -2.61 -9.68 3.28
C ALA A 74 -3.45 -10.94 3.02
N VAL A 75 -4.67 -11.00 3.59
CA VAL A 75 -5.62 -12.09 3.34
C VAL A 75 -6.03 -12.13 1.87
N LEU A 76 -6.37 -10.99 1.27
CA LEU A 76 -6.79 -10.92 -0.13
C LEU A 76 -5.68 -11.32 -1.10
N VAL A 77 -4.43 -10.85 -0.90
CA VAL A 77 -3.30 -11.27 -1.75
C VAL A 77 -3.04 -12.76 -1.61
N THR A 78 -3.07 -13.29 -0.40
CA THR A 78 -2.88 -14.72 -0.15
C THR A 78 -3.97 -15.55 -0.82
N ALA A 79 -5.23 -15.13 -0.70
CA ALA A 79 -6.35 -15.79 -1.36
C ALA A 79 -6.20 -15.77 -2.88
N ALA A 80 -5.87 -14.61 -3.48
CA ALA A 80 -5.66 -14.50 -4.91
C ALA A 80 -4.51 -15.40 -5.41
N LEU A 81 -3.41 -15.49 -4.66
CA LEU A 81 -2.32 -16.43 -4.94
C LEU A 81 -2.77 -17.90 -4.88
N VAL A 82 -3.53 -18.28 -3.85
CA VAL A 82 -4.06 -19.65 -3.72
C VAL A 82 -4.94 -20.00 -4.91
N TYR A 83 -5.84 -19.11 -5.33
CA TYR A 83 -6.70 -19.35 -6.49
C TYR A 83 -5.93 -19.35 -7.81
N LEU A 84 -4.85 -18.55 -7.92
CA LEU A 84 -3.97 -18.57 -9.08
C LEU A 84 -3.21 -19.90 -9.19
N VAL A 85 -2.69 -20.44 -8.08
CA VAL A 85 -2.02 -21.76 -8.04
C VAL A 85 -2.99 -22.89 -8.39
N ARG A 86 -4.27 -22.74 -8.03
CA ARG A 86 -5.35 -23.68 -8.37
C ARG A 86 -5.89 -23.51 -9.80
N ASP A 87 -5.23 -22.72 -10.65
CA ASP A 87 -5.64 -22.40 -12.02
C ASP A 87 -7.03 -21.76 -12.14
N ASN A 88 -7.59 -21.23 -11.05
CA ASN A 88 -8.84 -20.46 -11.07
C ASN A 88 -8.54 -18.97 -11.32
N ILE A 89 -8.15 -18.68 -12.56
CA ILE A 89 -7.65 -17.37 -12.98
C ILE A 89 -8.72 -16.28 -12.83
N GLN A 90 -9.99 -16.58 -13.14
CA GLN A 90 -11.07 -15.60 -13.02
C GLN A 90 -11.26 -15.16 -11.57
N LEU A 91 -11.37 -16.10 -10.64
CA LEU A 91 -11.54 -15.78 -9.23
C LEU A 91 -10.31 -15.09 -8.64
N ALA A 92 -9.10 -15.51 -9.05
CA ALA A 92 -7.86 -14.85 -8.67
C ALA A 92 -7.83 -13.37 -9.10
N ASN A 93 -8.29 -13.05 -10.32
CA ASN A 93 -8.40 -11.66 -10.78
C ASN A 93 -9.43 -10.87 -9.95
N TYR A 94 -10.61 -11.42 -9.68
CA TYR A 94 -11.65 -10.72 -8.90
C TYR A 94 -11.19 -10.40 -7.48
N ILE A 95 -10.55 -11.37 -6.82
CA ILE A 95 -9.98 -11.15 -5.47
C ILE A 95 -8.86 -10.11 -5.55
N TYR A 96 -8.01 -10.17 -6.57
CA TYR A 96 -6.93 -9.22 -6.74
C TYR A 96 -7.41 -7.79 -7.02
N ILE A 97 -8.51 -7.62 -7.76
CA ILE A 97 -9.20 -6.32 -7.90
C ILE A 97 -9.64 -5.80 -6.53
N GLY A 98 -10.25 -6.65 -5.70
CA GLY A 98 -10.62 -6.31 -4.33
C GLY A 98 -9.42 -5.85 -3.50
N TYR A 99 -8.29 -6.56 -3.61
CA TYR A 99 -7.04 -6.13 -2.99
C TYR A 99 -6.58 -4.75 -3.47
N ILE A 100 -6.59 -4.49 -4.77
CA ILE A 100 -6.14 -3.19 -5.33
C ILE A 100 -7.00 -2.05 -4.79
N PHE A 101 -8.33 -2.21 -4.75
CA PHE A 101 -9.21 -1.20 -4.16
C PHE A 101 -8.88 -0.96 -2.69
N LEU A 102 -8.66 -2.02 -1.93
CA LEU A 102 -8.28 -1.91 -0.53
C LEU A 102 -6.92 -1.21 -0.35
N ALA A 103 -5.94 -1.50 -1.22
CA ALA A 103 -4.64 -0.86 -1.22
C ALA A 103 -4.73 0.64 -1.53
N ILE A 104 -5.60 1.05 -2.46
CA ILE A 104 -5.88 2.46 -2.74
C ILE A 104 -6.50 3.14 -1.51
N ILE A 105 -7.50 2.51 -0.88
CA ILE A 105 -8.14 3.02 0.35
C ILE A 105 -7.09 3.18 1.46
N GLY A 106 -6.24 2.17 1.68
CA GLY A 106 -5.15 2.23 2.66
C GLY A 106 -4.15 3.33 2.35
N THR A 107 -3.82 3.55 1.08
CA THR A 107 -2.90 4.63 0.69
C THR A 107 -3.50 6.01 0.96
N ILE A 108 -4.79 6.20 0.69
CA ILE A 108 -5.53 7.43 1.03
C ILE A 108 -5.59 7.63 2.54
N TYR A 109 -5.84 6.57 3.31
CA TYR A 109 -5.85 6.65 4.77
C TYR A 109 -4.49 7.10 5.32
N ASN A 110 -3.40 6.50 4.84
CA ASN A 110 -2.04 6.87 5.22
C ASN A 110 -1.70 8.32 4.82
N PHE A 111 -2.22 8.81 3.70
CA PHE A 111 -2.10 10.23 3.34
C PHE A 111 -2.69 11.15 4.41
N LEU A 112 -3.88 10.85 4.92
CA LEU A 112 -4.50 11.63 5.98
C LEU A 112 -3.65 11.60 7.27
N GLY A 113 -3.07 10.45 7.61
CA GLY A 113 -2.13 10.34 8.74
C GLY A 113 -0.90 11.22 8.58
N VAL A 114 -0.29 11.22 7.39
CA VAL A 114 0.83 12.10 7.07
C VAL A 114 0.45 13.57 7.22
N GLN A 115 -0.71 13.99 6.68
CA GLN A 115 -1.16 15.39 6.81
C GLN A 115 -1.36 15.82 8.26
N GLN A 116 -1.91 14.94 9.10
CA GLN A 116 -2.05 15.21 10.54
C GLN A 116 -0.69 15.34 11.24
N GLY A 117 0.28 14.48 10.90
CA GLY A 117 1.64 14.59 11.42
C GLY A 117 2.31 15.89 10.98
N LEU A 118 2.20 16.25 9.69
CA LEU A 118 2.83 17.46 9.14
C LEU A 118 2.31 18.75 9.79
N ALA A 119 1.08 18.76 10.30
CA ALA A 119 0.51 19.89 11.03
C ALA A 119 1.25 20.20 12.35
N LEU A 120 2.08 19.29 12.86
CA LEU A 120 2.92 19.50 14.05
C LEU A 120 4.12 20.41 13.78
N PHE A 121 4.52 20.56 12.51
CA PHE A 121 5.57 21.49 12.13
C PHE A 121 5.00 22.92 12.03
N THR A 122 5.56 23.81 12.85
CA THR A 122 5.13 25.22 12.89
C THR A 122 5.69 26.02 11.72
N ASP A 123 6.92 25.73 11.29
CA ASP A 123 7.57 26.38 10.16
C ASP A 123 7.02 25.83 8.83
N PRO A 124 6.47 26.69 7.94
CA PRO A 124 5.90 26.26 6.66
C PRO A 124 6.91 25.61 5.70
N THR A 125 8.16 26.06 5.70
CA THR A 125 9.24 25.51 4.85
C THR A 125 9.61 24.11 5.32
N ILE A 126 9.75 23.92 6.64
CA ILE A 126 10.02 22.61 7.23
C ILE A 126 8.86 21.65 6.95
N ARG A 127 7.63 22.09 7.18
CA ARG A 127 6.41 21.31 6.92
C ARG A 127 6.33 20.87 5.46
N MET A 128 6.60 21.79 4.54
CA MET A 128 6.64 21.49 3.10
C MET A 128 7.74 20.49 2.77
N GLY A 129 8.96 20.69 3.28
CA GLY A 129 10.10 19.80 3.07
C GLY A 129 9.84 18.37 3.52
N ALA A 130 9.31 18.20 4.74
CA ALA A 130 8.90 16.88 5.26
C ALA A 130 7.74 16.28 4.43
N GLY A 131 6.83 17.12 3.96
CA GLY A 131 5.66 16.70 3.19
C GLY A 131 5.97 16.22 1.78
N ILE A 132 6.97 16.77 1.10
CA ILE A 132 7.33 16.38 -0.28
C ILE A 132 7.71 14.90 -0.34
N GLY A 133 8.57 14.44 0.58
CA GLY A 133 9.00 13.04 0.62
C GLY A 133 7.84 12.10 0.93
N ALA A 134 7.11 12.36 2.01
CA ALA A 134 6.04 11.48 2.47
C ALA A 134 4.86 11.42 1.46
N ASN A 135 4.42 12.56 0.95
CA ASN A 135 3.29 12.60 0.01
C ASN A 135 3.70 12.10 -1.39
N GLY A 136 4.95 12.32 -1.82
CA GLY A 136 5.44 11.83 -3.10
C GLY A 136 5.36 10.31 -3.21
N VAL A 137 5.80 9.59 -2.17
CA VAL A 137 5.73 8.12 -2.13
C VAL A 137 4.28 7.63 -2.22
N ILE A 138 3.37 8.26 -1.47
CA ILE A 138 1.94 7.92 -1.46
C ILE A 138 1.33 8.08 -2.85
N ILE A 139 1.59 9.21 -3.53
CA ILE A 139 1.08 9.47 -4.88
C ILE A 139 1.57 8.40 -5.87
N VAL A 140 2.86 8.04 -5.80
CA VAL A 140 3.42 6.97 -6.63
C VAL A 140 2.72 5.64 -6.40
N PHE A 141 2.45 5.27 -5.14
CA PHE A 141 1.72 4.04 -4.83
C PHE A 141 0.28 4.04 -5.37
N ILE A 142 -0.42 5.17 -5.32
CA ILE A 142 -1.77 5.28 -5.93
C ILE A 142 -1.68 5.04 -7.44
N ILE A 143 -0.74 5.69 -8.13
CA ILE A 143 -0.54 5.54 -9.57
C ILE A 143 -0.24 4.09 -9.94
N ILE A 144 0.67 3.44 -9.20
CA ILE A 144 1.01 2.03 -9.41
C ILE A 144 -0.23 1.14 -9.28
N ASN A 145 -1.06 1.35 -8.26
CA ASN A 145 -2.28 0.57 -8.06
C ASN A 145 -3.30 0.80 -9.20
N ILE A 146 -3.42 2.02 -9.71
CA ILE A 146 -4.27 2.31 -10.88
C ILE A 146 -3.75 1.59 -12.13
N VAL A 147 -2.44 1.58 -12.35
CA VAL A 147 -1.81 0.83 -13.45
C VAL A 147 -2.07 -0.67 -13.30
N PHE A 148 -1.95 -1.21 -12.10
CA PHE A 148 -2.25 -2.62 -11.81
C PHE A 148 -3.70 -2.95 -12.12
N LEU A 149 -4.63 -2.08 -11.73
CA LEU A 149 -6.05 -2.24 -12.03
C LEU A 149 -6.31 -2.25 -13.55
N ALA A 150 -5.72 -1.32 -14.29
CA ALA A 150 -5.83 -1.26 -15.74
C ALA A 150 -5.28 -2.53 -16.42
N LEU A 151 -4.13 -3.03 -15.97
CA LEU A 151 -3.55 -4.27 -16.47
C LEU A 151 -4.45 -5.48 -16.22
N VAL A 152 -5.05 -5.57 -15.04
CA VAL A 152 -5.96 -6.68 -14.70
C VAL A 152 -7.20 -6.65 -15.58
N PHE A 153 -7.87 -5.49 -15.68
CA PHE A 153 -9.05 -5.36 -16.53
C PHE A 153 -8.75 -5.62 -18.00
N TYR A 154 -7.65 -5.08 -18.52
CA TYR A 154 -7.22 -5.32 -19.90
C TYR A 154 -7.02 -6.82 -20.19
N ASN A 155 -6.32 -7.53 -19.29
CA ASN A 155 -6.06 -8.96 -19.48
C ASN A 155 -7.32 -9.81 -19.31
N MET A 156 -8.23 -9.46 -18.38
CA MET A 156 -9.53 -10.12 -18.24
C MET A 156 -10.39 -9.97 -19.49
N TRP A 157 -10.49 -8.75 -20.03
CA TRP A 157 -11.23 -8.48 -21.26
C TRP A 157 -10.65 -9.29 -22.43
N ARG A 158 -9.32 -9.30 -22.59
CA ARG A 158 -8.65 -10.10 -23.62
C ARG A 158 -8.95 -11.60 -23.47
N GLN A 159 -8.90 -12.13 -22.25
CA GLN A 159 -9.22 -13.54 -21.97
C GLN A 159 -10.66 -13.88 -22.33
N GLN A 160 -11.62 -13.01 -22.00
CA GLN A 160 -13.02 -13.21 -22.36
C GLN A 160 -13.22 -13.19 -23.89
N LYS A 161 -12.53 -12.30 -24.59
CA LYS A 161 -12.58 -12.23 -26.06
C LYS A 161 -12.03 -13.50 -26.71
N GLU A 162 -10.85 -13.97 -26.27
CA GLU A 162 -10.25 -15.22 -26.76
C GLU A 162 -11.16 -16.44 -26.50
N LEU A 163 -11.92 -16.45 -25.38
CA LEU A 163 -12.89 -17.51 -25.07
C LEU A 163 -14.14 -17.47 -25.95
N ALA A 164 -14.62 -16.27 -26.29
CA ALA A 164 -15.77 -16.10 -27.19
C ALA A 164 -15.44 -16.54 -28.62
N GLU A 165 -14.30 -16.08 -29.15
CA GLU A 165 -13.83 -16.45 -30.49
C GLU A 165 -13.62 -17.97 -30.62
N ALA A 166 -13.05 -18.63 -29.59
CA ALA A 166 -12.86 -20.08 -29.58
C ALA A 166 -14.17 -20.91 -29.44
N SER A 167 -15.29 -20.27 -29.10
CA SER A 167 -16.60 -20.93 -29.04
C SER A 167 -17.40 -20.81 -30.34
N GLU A 168 -16.94 -19.95 -31.26
CA GLU A 168 -17.53 -19.73 -32.59
C GLU A 168 -16.86 -20.57 -33.68
N GLU A 169 -15.71 -21.19 -33.39
CA GLU A 169 -14.98 -22.17 -34.23
C GLU A 169 -15.38 -23.62 -33.93
#